data_AF-A0A7V7D3Y0-F1
#
_entry.id   AF-A0A7V7D3Y0-F1
#
_cell.length_a   1.000
_cell.length_b   1.000
_cell.length_c   1.000
_cell.angle_alpha   90.00
_cell.angle_beta   90.00
_cell.angle_gamma   90.00
#
_symmetry.space_group_name_H-M   'P 1'
#
loop_
_entity.id
_entity.type
_entity.pdbx_description
1 polymer ?
#
loop_
_entity_poly.entity_id
_entity_poly.type
_entity_poly.pdbx_seq_one_letter_code
_entity_poly.pdbx_strand_id
1 'polypeptide(L)'
;MRQSVSVANIPVIAITADCLPEAWEKAVLAVWDKGLELKTQYDKPEDPPSKDATVIVTITDPFGEPRIHKNFPGGPTELESYRLEVVSGIHDHWIDPAAGKWTYTYHERLFA
;
A
#
# COMPACT_ATOMS: atom_id res chain seq x y z
N MET A 1 -22.75 -4.01 -21.85
CA MET A 1 -22.39 -5.41 -21.53
C MET A 1 -21.76 -5.40 -20.15
N ARG A 2 -22.50 -5.73 -19.09
CA ARG A 2 -21.94 -5.77 -17.73
C ARG A 2 -21.13 -7.06 -17.63
N GLN A 3 -19.81 -6.96 -17.58
CA GLN A 3 -18.97 -8.11 -17.29
C GLN A 3 -19.38 -8.68 -15.93
N SER A 4 -19.70 -9.96 -15.91
CA SER A 4 -19.90 -10.73 -14.69
C SER A 4 -18.63 -10.65 -13.86
N VAL A 5 -18.73 -10.10 -12.64
CA VAL A 5 -17.68 -10.27 -11.63
C VAL A 5 -17.65 -11.76 -11.34
N SER A 6 -16.70 -12.48 -11.94
CA SER A 6 -16.42 -13.84 -11.53
C SER A 6 -15.97 -13.77 -10.08
N VAL A 7 -16.44 -14.68 -9.26
CA VAL A 7 -15.89 -14.88 -7.91
C VAL A 7 -14.45 -15.32 -8.13
N ALA A 8 -13.52 -14.37 -8.20
CA ALA A 8 -12.11 -14.68 -8.22
C ALA A 8 -11.80 -15.29 -6.84
N ASN A 9 -11.29 -16.52 -6.83
CA ASN A 9 -10.81 -17.17 -5.61
C ASN A 9 -9.48 -16.50 -5.21
N ILE A 10 -9.56 -15.24 -4.78
CA ILE A 10 -8.39 -14.48 -4.32
C ILE A 10 -7.80 -15.24 -3.11
N PRO A 11 -6.52 -15.66 -3.17
CA PRO A 11 -5.89 -16.34 -2.06
C PRO A 11 -5.90 -15.47 -0.81
N VAL A 12 -6.16 -16.07 0.35
CA VAL A 12 -6.00 -15.43 1.65
C VAL A 12 -4.77 -16.02 2.32
N ILE A 13 -3.80 -15.17 2.65
CA ILE A 13 -2.50 -15.56 3.19
C ILE A 13 -2.32 -14.90 4.55
N ALA A 14 -2.07 -15.67 5.59
CA ALA A 14 -1.70 -15.13 6.90
C ALA A 14 -0.18 -15.21 7.08
N ILE A 15 0.43 -14.12 7.56
CA ILE A 15 1.86 -14.08 7.92
C ILE A 15 2.05 -13.47 9.31
N THR A 16 3.16 -13.84 9.95
CA THR A 16 3.61 -13.24 11.20
C THR A 16 5.08 -12.89 11.09
N ALA A 17 5.45 -11.73 11.62
CA ALA A 17 6.79 -11.18 11.61
C ALA A 17 7.05 -10.40 12.89
N ASP A 18 8.32 -10.14 13.18
CA ASP A 18 8.70 -9.44 14.40
C ASP A 18 8.58 -7.92 14.22
N CYS A 19 9.12 -7.37 13.13
CA CYS A 19 9.11 -5.93 12.85
C CYS A 19 8.46 -5.56 11.51
N LEU A 20 8.22 -4.26 11.29
CA LEU A 20 7.55 -3.75 10.07
C LEU A 20 8.27 -4.14 8.76
N PRO A 21 9.61 -4.00 8.65
CA PRO A 21 10.31 -4.33 7.41
C PRO A 21 10.24 -5.81 7.06
N GLU A 22 10.40 -6.68 8.05
CA GLU A 22 10.29 -8.13 7.86
C GLU A 22 8.86 -8.51 7.42
N ALA A 23 7.84 -7.90 8.04
CA ALA A 23 6.45 -8.11 7.68
C ALA A 23 6.18 -7.71 6.22
N TRP A 24 6.72 -6.57 5.78
CA TRP A 24 6.60 -6.10 4.41
C TRP A 24 7.26 -7.07 3.42
N GLU A 25 8.50 -7.51 3.69
CA GLU A 25 9.22 -8.44 2.81
C GLU A 25 8.52 -9.81 2.73
N LYS A 26 8.10 -10.36 3.87
CA LYS A 26 7.31 -11.60 3.92
C LYS A 26 6.00 -11.49 3.14
N ALA A 27 5.31 -10.34 3.21
CA ALA A 27 4.08 -10.13 2.46
C ALA A 27 4.34 -10.13 0.95
N VAL A 28 5.35 -9.37 0.50
CA VAL A 28 5.72 -9.30 -0.93
C VAL A 28 6.09 -10.69 -1.47
N LEU A 29 6.94 -11.43 -0.77
CA LEU A 29 7.33 -12.78 -1.17
C LEU A 29 6.12 -13.73 -1.20
N ALA A 30 5.25 -13.67 -0.19
CA ALA A 30 4.09 -14.55 -0.14
C ALA A 30 3.09 -14.29 -1.29
N VAL A 31 2.86 -13.02 -1.66
CA VAL A 31 2.01 -12.67 -2.81
C VAL A 31 2.69 -13.06 -4.12
N TRP A 32 4.00 -12.88 -4.23
CA TRP A 32 4.75 -13.30 -5.42
C TRP A 32 4.63 -14.80 -5.68
N ASP A 33 4.82 -15.60 -4.62
CA ASP A 33 4.85 -17.07 -4.71
C ASP A 33 3.46 -17.69 -4.82
N LYS A 34 2.45 -17.13 -4.15
CA LYS A 34 1.12 -17.76 -3.96
C LYS A 34 -0.05 -16.92 -4.45
N GLY A 35 0.21 -15.70 -4.93
CA GLY A 35 -0.82 -14.79 -5.43
C GLY A 35 -1.39 -15.24 -6.76
N LEU A 36 -2.65 -14.86 -6.99
CA LEU A 36 -3.33 -15.03 -8.25
C LEU A 36 -2.68 -14.14 -9.31
N GLU A 37 -2.41 -14.69 -10.49
CA GLU A 37 -2.03 -13.90 -11.65
C GLU A 37 -3.27 -13.31 -12.32
N LEU A 38 -3.30 -11.99 -12.46
CA LEU A 38 -4.40 -11.28 -13.09
C LEU A 38 -3.91 -10.02 -13.79
N LYS A 39 -4.58 -9.66 -14.88
CA LYS A 39 -4.36 -8.36 -15.51
C LYS A 39 -5.11 -7.27 -14.77
N THR A 40 -4.43 -6.16 -14.49
CA THR A 40 -5.00 -4.97 -13.87
C THR A 40 -5.20 -3.86 -14.89
N GLN A 41 -5.93 -2.82 -14.50
CA GLN A 41 -6.07 -1.60 -15.29
C GLN A 41 -4.77 -0.77 -15.39
N TYR A 42 -3.74 -1.13 -14.61
CA TYR A 42 -2.45 -0.44 -14.57
C TYR A 42 -1.38 -1.10 -15.45
N ASP A 43 -1.60 -2.36 -15.85
CA ASP A 43 -0.64 -3.11 -16.66
C ASP A 43 -0.54 -2.51 -18.08
N LYS A 44 0.68 -2.29 -18.57
CA LYS A 44 0.92 -1.96 -19.97
C LYS A 44 0.70 -3.20 -20.85
N PRO A 45 0.48 -3.03 -22.18
CA PRO A 45 0.24 -4.16 -23.08
C PRO A 45 1.30 -5.27 -22.99
N GLU A 46 2.55 -4.89 -22.79
CA GLU A 46 3.73 -5.75 -22.68
C GLU A 46 4.05 -6.24 -21.26
N ASP A 47 3.38 -5.73 -20.22
CA ASP A 47 3.66 -6.13 -18.84
C ASP A 47 3.13 -7.56 -18.58
N PRO A 48 3.85 -8.37 -17.79
CA PRO A 48 3.30 -9.62 -17.27
C PRO A 48 2.10 -9.31 -16.35
N PRO A 49 1.18 -10.26 -16.14
CA PRO A 49 0.10 -10.09 -15.17
C PRO A 49 0.62 -9.72 -13.78
N SER A 50 -0.11 -8.86 -13.08
CA SER A 50 0.13 -8.59 -11.66
C SER A 50 -0.17 -9.81 -10.79
N LYS A 51 0.30 -9.76 -9.53
CA LYS A 51 0.00 -10.75 -8.49
C LYS A 51 -0.94 -10.13 -7.45
N ASP A 52 -2.00 -10.84 -7.08
CA ASP A 52 -2.96 -10.38 -6.06
C ASP A 52 -3.32 -11.48 -5.05
N ALA A 53 -3.45 -11.07 -3.80
CA ALA A 53 -3.91 -11.89 -2.68
C ALA A 53 -4.36 -10.98 -1.55
N THR A 54 -5.29 -11.47 -0.72
CA THR A 54 -5.57 -10.86 0.58
C THR A 54 -4.52 -11.34 1.58
N VAL A 55 -3.72 -10.42 2.13
CA VAL A 55 -2.70 -10.75 3.13
C VAL A 55 -3.11 -10.24 4.50
N ILE A 56 -3.18 -11.14 5.48
CA ILE A 56 -3.37 -10.82 6.90
C ILE A 56 -2.00 -10.83 7.55
N VAL A 57 -1.56 -9.67 8.03
CA VAL A 57 -0.21 -9.49 8.60
C VAL A 57 -0.31 -9.26 10.10
N THR A 58 0.37 -10.09 10.88
CA THR A 58 0.56 -9.88 12.32
C THR A 58 2.01 -9.48 12.59
N ILE A 59 2.21 -8.41 13.35
CA ILE A 59 3.54 -7.89 13.69
C ILE A 59 3.65 -7.87 15.21
N THR A 60 4.60 -8.62 15.76
CA THR A 60 4.67 -8.87 17.21
C THR A 60 5.37 -7.74 17.97
N ASP A 61 6.32 -7.05 17.34
CA ASP A 61 6.99 -5.85 17.84
C ASP A 61 7.06 -4.74 16.76
N PRO A 62 5.97 -3.98 16.55
CA PRO A 62 5.90 -2.98 15.48
C PRO A 62 6.88 -1.80 15.64
N PHE A 63 7.51 -1.64 16.81
CA PHE A 63 8.52 -0.61 17.05
C PHE A 63 9.95 -1.15 17.09
N GLY A 64 10.13 -2.45 16.86
CA GLY A 64 11.41 -3.13 16.77
C GLY A 64 12.25 -2.62 15.61
N GLU A 65 13.58 -2.78 15.72
CA GLU A 65 14.53 -2.44 14.66
C GLU A 65 14.78 -3.63 13.73
N PRO A 66 14.99 -3.39 12.42
CA PRO A 66 14.91 -2.09 11.74
C PRO A 66 13.47 -1.58 11.63
N ARG A 67 13.26 -0.26 11.67
CA ARG A 67 11.92 0.34 11.48
C ARG A 67 11.49 0.52 10.02
N ILE A 68 12.46 0.69 9.12
CA ILE A 68 12.22 1.01 7.71
C ILE A 68 12.91 -0.03 6.85
N HIS A 69 12.18 -0.62 5.91
CA HIS A 69 12.73 -1.58 4.97
C HIS A 69 13.73 -0.88 4.04
N LYS A 70 14.91 -1.46 3.81
CA LYS A 70 16.00 -0.80 3.08
C LYS A 70 15.62 -0.37 1.65
N ASN A 71 14.75 -1.14 0.99
CA ASN A 71 14.30 -0.90 -0.38
C ASN A 71 12.86 -0.36 -0.45
N PHE A 72 12.41 0.39 0.55
CA PHE A 72 11.06 0.94 0.53
C PHE A 72 10.89 1.94 -0.65
N PRO A 73 9.71 1.98 -1.30
CA PRO A 73 9.46 2.89 -2.40
C PRO A 73 9.55 4.37 -1.98
N GLY A 74 10.01 5.23 -2.89
CA GLY A 74 10.11 6.67 -2.66
C GLY A 74 11.42 7.08 -1.98
N GLY A 75 11.88 6.37 -0.96
CA GLY A 75 13.11 6.74 -0.25
C GLY A 75 12.92 7.82 0.82
N PRO A 76 14.00 8.23 1.52
CA PRO A 76 13.89 9.00 2.77
C PRO A 76 13.27 10.40 2.61
N THR A 77 13.53 11.08 1.50
CA THR A 77 13.02 12.45 1.27
C THR A 77 11.50 12.43 1.10
N GLU A 78 10.99 11.49 0.32
CA GLU A 78 9.58 11.26 0.05
C GLU A 78 8.87 10.79 1.33
N LEU A 79 9.52 9.96 2.14
CA LEU A 79 9.00 9.57 3.46
C LEU A 79 8.85 10.75 4.39
N GLU A 80 9.84 11.65 4.45
CA GLU A 80 9.74 12.85 5.29
C GLU A 80 8.66 13.80 4.79
N SER A 81 8.52 13.97 3.48
CA SER A 81 7.42 14.72 2.88
C SER A 81 6.06 14.14 3.28
N TYR A 82 5.90 12.81 3.19
CA TYR A 82 4.68 12.13 3.61
C TYR A 82 4.41 12.27 5.12
N ARG A 83 5.45 12.20 5.95
CA ARG A 83 5.33 12.45 7.40
C ARG A 83 4.83 13.86 7.67
N LEU A 84 5.39 14.87 7.00
CA LEU A 84 4.96 16.26 7.13
C LEU A 84 3.54 16.49 6.60
N GLU A 85 3.16 15.80 5.52
CA GLU A 85 1.78 15.84 5.00
C GLU A 85 0.80 15.37 6.07
N VAL A 86 1.06 14.22 6.68
CA VAL A 86 0.15 13.61 7.66
C VAL A 86 0.17 14.34 9.01
N VAL A 87 1.33 14.77 9.49
CA VAL A 87 1.50 15.32 10.86
C VAL A 87 1.39 16.84 10.92
N SER A 88 1.79 17.53 9.85
CA SER A 88 1.86 19.00 9.83
C SER A 88 0.92 19.63 8.80
N GLY A 89 0.17 18.83 8.03
CA GLY A 89 -0.84 19.34 7.10
C GLY A 89 -0.24 20.17 5.96
N ILE A 90 1.01 19.91 5.55
CA ILE A 90 1.71 20.76 4.57
C ILE A 90 0.98 20.84 3.21
N HIS A 91 0.09 19.89 2.92
CA HIS A 91 -0.73 19.85 1.70
C HIS A 91 -2.22 20.08 1.93
N ASP A 92 -2.67 20.52 3.11
CA ASP A 92 -4.10 20.77 3.35
C ASP A 92 -4.66 21.83 2.40
N HIS A 93 -3.84 22.83 2.07
CA HIS A 93 -4.18 23.86 1.09
C HIS A 93 -4.33 23.34 -0.36
N TRP A 94 -4.04 22.06 -0.63
CA TRP A 94 -4.28 21.42 -1.93
C TRP A 94 -5.71 20.92 -2.10
N ILE A 95 -6.50 20.90 -1.02
CA ILE A 95 -7.89 20.48 -1.06
C ILE A 95 -8.72 21.54 -1.80
N ASP A 96 -9.18 21.16 -2.99
CA ASP A 96 -10.08 21.96 -3.82
C ASP A 96 -10.86 21.04 -4.77
N PRO A 97 -11.91 20.36 -4.25
CA PRO A 97 -12.72 19.46 -5.06
C PRO A 97 -13.38 20.15 -6.25
N ALA A 98 -13.72 21.43 -6.11
CA ALA A 98 -14.38 22.21 -7.15
C ALA A 98 -13.46 22.45 -8.35
N ALA A 99 -12.15 22.58 -8.13
CA ALA A 99 -11.15 22.64 -9.19
C ALA A 99 -10.63 21.26 -9.64
N GLY A 100 -11.24 20.15 -9.20
CA GLY A 100 -10.79 18.80 -9.52
C GLY A 100 -9.46 18.41 -8.86
N LYS A 101 -9.07 19.11 -7.78
CA LYS A 101 -7.90 18.76 -6.98
C LYS A 101 -8.30 17.75 -5.89
N TRP A 102 -7.45 17.64 -4.87
CA TRP A 102 -7.62 16.68 -3.79
C TRP A 102 -8.91 16.94 -3.03
N THR A 103 -9.53 15.85 -2.58
CA THR A 103 -10.79 15.91 -1.83
C THR A 103 -10.60 15.79 -0.33
N TYR A 104 -9.40 15.40 0.11
CA TYR A 104 -8.99 15.31 1.51
C TYR A 104 -7.47 15.19 1.60
N THR A 105 -6.93 15.47 2.77
CA THR A 105 -5.63 14.98 3.24
C THR A 105 -5.83 14.03 4.42
N TYR A 106 -4.84 13.20 4.71
CA TYR A 106 -4.88 12.39 5.93
C TYR A 106 -4.83 13.25 7.19
N HIS A 107 -4.14 14.39 7.15
CA HIS A 107 -4.06 15.31 8.28
C HIS A 107 -5.45 15.86 8.67
N GLU A 108 -6.22 16.42 7.72
CA GLU A 108 -7.59 16.88 8.02
C GLU A 108 -8.45 15.76 8.61
N ARG A 109 -8.37 14.53 8.08
CA ARG A 109 -9.17 13.41 8.59
C ARG A 109 -8.81 12.95 10.00
N LEU A 110 -7.56 13.16 10.42
CA LEU A 110 -7.07 12.71 11.72
C LEU A 110 -7.21 13.79 12.81
N PHE A 111 -7.19 15.08 12.43
CA PHE A 111 -7.03 16.18 13.37
C PHE A 111 -8.10 17.29 13.30
N ALA A 112 -9.04 17.27 12.34
CA ALA A 112 -10.08 18.28 12.18
C ALA A 112 -11.51 17.78 12.51
#